data_AF-A0A7F5RIJ5-F1
#
_entry.id   AF-A0A7F5RIJ5-F1
#
_cell.length_a   1.000
_cell.length_b   1.000
_cell.length_c   1.000
_cell.angle_alpha   90.00
_cell.angle_beta   90.00
_cell.angle_gamma   90.00
#
_symmetry.space_group_name_H-M   'P 1'
#
loop_
_entity.id
_entity.type
_entity.pdbx_description
1 polymer ?
#
loop_
_entity_poly.entity_id
_entity_poly.type
_entity_poly.pdbx_seq_one_letter_code
_entity_poly.pdbx_strand_id
1 'polypeptide(L)'
;VIIIYRSNEARYNHPDLWPSANFPTPWPNTLSPETLIDKLNEGLVTRNPTYGYVSQVILTPTVWFVCRYLLGNLKSKCVLPLDKYKFNWINLQKPGPSGVNIIISDFVELQEYQFCKDVINLNLKLLKESIIGNQTDSHNVIN
;
A
#
# COMPACT_ATOMS: atom_id res chain seq x y z
N VAL A 1 17.34 -7.58 5.40
CA VAL A 1 16.43 -7.81 4.26
C VAL A 1 15.33 -8.75 4.73
N ILE A 2 14.06 -8.41 4.53
CA ILE A 2 12.92 -9.30 4.81
C ILE A 2 12.51 -9.96 3.50
N ILE A 3 12.38 -11.29 3.48
CA ILE A 3 12.03 -12.05 2.28
C ILE A 3 10.64 -12.67 2.47
N ILE A 4 9.71 -12.29 1.59
CA ILE A 4 8.34 -12.82 1.55
C ILE A 4 8.25 -13.69 0.31
N TYR A 5 8.12 -15.01 0.48
CA TYR A 5 8.08 -15.94 -0.65
C TYR A 5 6.65 -16.39 -0.93
N ARG A 6 6.25 -16.36 -2.20
CA ARG A 6 4.84 -16.57 -2.60
C ARG A 6 4.45 -18.04 -2.71
N SER A 7 5.40 -18.92 -3.02
CA SER A 7 5.17 -20.36 -3.11
C SER A 7 5.36 -21.02 -1.73
N ASN A 8 4.41 -21.87 -1.35
CA ASN A 8 4.47 -22.56 -0.06
C ASN A 8 5.52 -23.69 -0.08
N GLU A 9 5.78 -24.25 -1.25
CA GLU A 9 6.73 -25.34 -1.50
C GLU A 9 8.15 -24.95 -1.12
N ALA A 10 8.56 -23.70 -1.42
CA ALA A 10 9.87 -23.21 -1.06
C ALA A 10 10.09 -23.05 0.45
N ARG A 11 9.03 -23.17 1.27
CA ARG A 11 9.15 -23.10 2.74
C ARG A 11 9.47 -24.44 3.38
N TYR A 12 9.37 -25.55 2.64
CA TYR A 12 9.50 -26.90 3.19
C TYR A 12 10.79 -27.12 4.01
N ASN A 13 11.90 -26.46 3.61
CA ASN A 13 13.18 -26.50 4.32
C ASN A 13 13.68 -25.11 4.77
N HIS A 14 12.81 -24.10 4.77
CA HIS A 14 13.19 -22.72 5.05
C HIS A 14 12.17 -22.08 6.01
N PRO A 15 12.23 -22.41 7.32
CA PRO A 15 11.28 -21.92 8.32
C PRO A 15 11.33 -20.39 8.50
N ASP A 16 12.46 -19.76 8.18
CA ASP A 16 12.65 -18.31 8.26
C ASP A 16 11.90 -17.53 7.16
N LEU A 17 11.37 -18.22 6.14
CA LEU A 17 10.57 -17.59 5.10
C LEU A 17 9.14 -17.34 5.58
N TRP A 18 8.71 -16.09 5.50
CA TRP A 18 7.34 -15.72 5.81
C TRP A 18 6.35 -16.35 4.81
N PRO A 19 5.23 -16.91 5.29
CA PRO A 19 4.14 -17.38 4.43
C PRO A 19 3.56 -16.22 3.61
N SER A 20 3.23 -16.50 2.34
CA SER A 20 2.49 -15.57 1.47
C SER A 20 1.17 -15.10 2.10
N ALA A 21 0.49 -16.00 2.82
CA ALA A 21 -0.78 -15.73 3.49
C ALA A 21 -0.68 -14.67 4.60
N ASN A 22 0.51 -14.41 5.13
CA ASN A 22 0.75 -13.39 6.15
C ASN A 22 1.05 -12.01 5.55
N PHE A 23 1.17 -11.92 4.22
CA PHE A 23 1.37 -10.69 3.47
C PHE A 23 0.53 -10.70 2.18
N PRO A 24 -0.81 -10.83 2.26
CA PRO A 24 -1.68 -10.77 1.09
C PRO A 24 -1.37 -9.56 0.21
N THR A 25 -1.31 -9.81 -1.09
CA THR A 25 -1.15 -8.82 -2.18
C THR A 25 -2.30 -9.00 -3.17
N PRO A 26 -3.50 -8.47 -2.87
CA PRO A 26 -4.62 -8.57 -3.79
C PRO A 26 -4.34 -7.81 -5.08
N TRP A 27 -4.62 -8.46 -6.21
CA TRP A 27 -4.47 -7.85 -7.52
C TRP A 27 -5.72 -7.03 -7.86
N PRO A 28 -5.60 -5.72 -8.14
CA PRO A 28 -6.76 -4.86 -8.37
C PRO A 28 -7.59 -5.25 -9.59
N ASN A 29 -6.99 -5.84 -10.63
CA ASN A 29 -7.68 -6.29 -11.85
C ASN A 29 -8.61 -5.21 -12.45
N THR A 30 -8.14 -3.96 -12.50
CA THR A 30 -8.92 -2.82 -13.01
C THR A 30 -8.03 -1.77 -13.70
N LEU A 31 -8.63 -1.08 -14.67
CA LEU A 31 -8.10 0.12 -15.33
C LEU A 31 -8.77 1.41 -14.85
N SER A 32 -9.80 1.33 -14.01
CA SER A 32 -10.47 2.49 -13.43
C SER A 32 -9.77 2.89 -12.12
N PRO A 33 -9.26 4.13 -12.00
CA PRO A 33 -8.73 4.64 -10.74
C PRO A 33 -9.74 4.59 -9.59
N GLU A 34 -11.02 4.87 -9.87
CA GLU A 34 -12.09 4.85 -8.87
C GLU A 34 -12.31 3.44 -8.33
N THR A 35 -12.47 2.46 -9.23
CA THR A 35 -12.59 1.06 -8.84
C THR A 35 -11.35 0.55 -8.12
N LEU A 36 -10.16 1.06 -8.46
CA LEU A 36 -8.94 0.75 -7.71
C LEU A 36 -9.05 1.29 -6.27
N ILE A 37 -9.47 2.54 -6.08
CA ILE A 37 -9.65 3.13 -4.74
C ILE A 37 -10.67 2.32 -3.93
N ASP A 38 -11.80 1.93 -4.53
CA ASP A 38 -12.82 1.12 -3.86
C ASP A 38 -12.24 -0.21 -3.37
N LYS A 39 -11.51 -0.93 -4.23
CA LYS A 39 -10.86 -2.20 -3.89
C LYS A 39 -9.80 -2.03 -2.81
N LEU A 40 -9.04 -0.94 -2.84
CA LEU A 40 -8.05 -0.64 -1.80
C LEU A 40 -8.73 -0.43 -0.45
N ASN A 41 -9.84 0.33 -0.42
CA ASN A 41 -10.60 0.59 0.81
C ASN A 41 -11.26 -0.68 1.34
N GLU A 42 -11.91 -1.46 0.49
CA GLU A 42 -12.49 -2.77 0.85
C GLU A 42 -11.41 -3.69 1.43
N GLY A 43 -10.24 -3.71 0.79
CA GLY A 43 -9.08 -4.48 1.24
C GLY A 43 -8.61 -4.08 2.63
N LEU A 44 -8.56 -2.78 2.93
CA LEU A 44 -8.19 -2.29 4.27
C LEU A 44 -9.23 -2.58 5.34
N VAL A 45 -10.51 -2.62 4.98
CA VAL A 45 -11.60 -2.99 5.91
C VAL A 45 -11.59 -4.48 6.23
N THR A 46 -11.29 -5.32 5.23
CA THR A 46 -11.42 -6.79 5.33
C THR A 46 -10.14 -7.50 5.75
N ARG A 47 -8.98 -6.82 5.74
CA ARG A 47 -7.70 -7.43 6.10
C ARG A 47 -7.66 -7.89 7.55
N ASN A 48 -6.81 -8.89 7.80
CA ASN A 48 -6.45 -9.27 9.17
C ASN A 48 -5.50 -8.19 9.76
N PRO A 49 -5.83 -7.58 10.92
CA PRO A 49 -4.99 -6.56 11.55
C PRO A 49 -3.66 -7.10 12.12
N THR A 50 -3.55 -8.42 12.35
CA THR A 50 -2.33 -9.05 12.90
C THR A 50 -1.34 -9.48 11.84
N TYR A 51 -1.73 -9.45 10.56
CA TYR A 51 -0.87 -9.80 9.42
C TYR A 51 -0.40 -8.55 8.68
N GLY A 52 0.71 -8.70 7.95
CA GLY A 52 1.10 -7.68 6.98
C GLY A 52 0.06 -7.59 5.87
N TYR A 53 -0.08 -6.42 5.27
CA TYR A 53 -1.00 -6.21 4.16
C TYR A 53 -0.37 -5.28 3.13
N VAL A 54 -0.44 -5.69 1.86
CA VAL A 54 0.17 -4.95 0.76
C VAL A 54 -0.91 -4.34 -0.12
N SER A 55 -1.06 -3.03 0.00
CA SER A 55 -1.91 -2.21 -0.87
C SER A 55 -1.20 -1.97 -2.20
N GLN A 56 -1.70 -2.58 -3.27
CA GLN A 56 -1.16 -2.41 -4.62
C GLN A 56 -1.83 -1.22 -5.32
N VAL A 57 -1.16 -0.06 -5.33
CA VAL A 57 -1.67 1.16 -5.96
C VAL A 57 -1.17 1.24 -7.41
N ILE A 58 -1.65 0.30 -8.21
CA ILE A 58 -1.34 0.16 -9.63
C ILE A 58 -2.64 -0.10 -10.41
N LEU A 59 -2.74 0.46 -11.61
CA LEU A 59 -3.73 0.01 -12.58
C LEU A 59 -3.19 -1.23 -13.27
N THR A 60 -3.99 -2.27 -13.34
CA THR A 60 -3.62 -3.53 -13.98
C THR A 60 -4.46 -3.67 -15.25
N PRO A 61 -3.90 -3.34 -16.42
CA PRO A 61 -4.57 -3.63 -17.67
C PRO A 61 -4.82 -5.12 -17.81
N THR A 62 -5.97 -5.47 -18.39
CA THR A 62 -6.21 -6.86 -18.80
C THR A 62 -5.12 -7.29 -19.79
N VAL A 63 -4.83 -8.60 -19.86
CA VAL A 63 -3.83 -9.18 -20.79
C VAL A 63 -4.05 -8.68 -22.23
N TRP A 64 -5.33 -8.52 -22.63
CA TRP A 64 -5.73 -7.95 -23.91
C TRP A 64 -5.26 -6.49 -24.12
N PHE A 65 -5.35 -5.65 -23.10
CA PHE A 65 -4.90 -4.25 -23.16
C PHE A 65 -3.37 -4.15 -23.20
N VAL A 66 -2.66 -5.04 -22.48
CA VAL A 66 -1.19 -5.13 -22.51
C VAL A 66 -0.70 -5.48 -23.92
N CYS A 67 -1.33 -6.47 -24.57
CA CYS A 67 -1.00 -6.85 -25.96
C CYS A 67 -1.28 -5.73 -26.98
N ARG A 68 -2.25 -4.84 -26.72
CA ARG A 68 -2.69 -3.80 -27.67
C ARG A 68 -1.83 -2.54 -27.65
N TYR A 69 -1.14 -2.21 -26.55
CA TYR A 69 -0.54 -0.87 -26.32
C TYR A 69 0.87 -0.90 -25.69
N LEU A 70 1.77 -1.73 -26.21
CA LEU A 70 3.11 -1.95 -25.67
C LEU A 70 3.89 -0.64 -25.34
N LEU A 71 4.24 -0.56 -24.05
CA LEU A 71 5.33 0.17 -23.38
C LEU A 71 5.32 1.70 -23.40
N GLY A 72 5.03 2.39 -24.50
CA GLY A 72 5.00 3.86 -24.53
C GLY A 72 3.70 4.48 -24.00
N ASN A 73 2.58 3.79 -24.22
CA ASN A 73 1.24 4.28 -23.89
C ASN A 73 0.75 3.90 -22.48
N LEU A 74 1.39 2.93 -21.82
CA LEU A 74 0.95 2.50 -20.49
C LEU A 74 1.19 3.61 -19.46
N LYS A 75 2.36 4.25 -19.51
CA LYS A 75 2.69 5.39 -18.64
C LYS A 75 1.67 6.53 -18.81
N SER A 76 1.43 6.97 -20.05
CA SER A 76 0.52 8.10 -20.31
C SER A 76 -0.94 7.76 -20.00
N LYS A 77 -1.39 6.53 -20.28
CA LYS A 77 -2.81 6.14 -20.09
C LYS A 77 -3.14 5.62 -18.70
N CYS A 78 -2.18 5.10 -17.95
CA CYS A 78 -2.44 4.52 -16.64
C CYS A 78 -1.92 5.41 -15.50
N VAL A 79 -0.77 6.07 -15.65
CA VAL A 79 -0.15 6.81 -14.54
C VAL A 79 -0.80 8.18 -14.36
N LEU A 80 -0.93 8.97 -15.43
CA LEU A 80 -1.48 10.33 -15.33
C LEU A 80 -2.92 10.37 -14.80
N PRO A 81 -3.86 9.48 -15.24
CA PRO A 81 -5.21 9.47 -14.68
C PRO A 81 -5.25 8.95 -13.24
N LEU A 82 -4.31 8.09 -12.85
CA LEU A 82 -4.25 7.52 -11.51
C LEU A 82 -3.66 8.51 -10.50
N ASP A 83 -2.69 9.33 -10.89
CA ASP A 83 -1.86 10.10 -9.96
C ASP A 83 -2.68 10.93 -8.97
N LYS A 84 -3.71 11.64 -9.45
CA LYS A 84 -4.62 12.40 -8.56
C LYS A 84 -5.29 11.51 -7.51
N TYR A 85 -5.82 10.36 -7.92
CA TYR A 85 -6.50 9.42 -7.03
C TYR A 85 -5.51 8.75 -6.06
N LYS A 86 -4.34 8.35 -6.57
CA LYS A 86 -3.25 7.74 -5.79
C LYS A 86 -2.79 8.67 -4.67
N PHE A 87 -2.38 9.89 -4.98
CA PHE A 87 -1.84 10.79 -3.95
C PHE A 87 -2.93 11.23 -2.96
N ASN A 88 -4.15 11.51 -3.44
CA ASN A 88 -5.26 11.81 -2.54
C ASN A 88 -5.55 10.64 -1.59
N TRP A 89 -5.63 9.42 -2.12
CA TRP A 89 -5.86 8.22 -1.31
C TRP A 89 -4.76 8.01 -0.28
N ILE A 90 -3.48 8.07 -0.68
CA ILE A 90 -2.32 7.91 0.23
C ILE A 90 -2.42 8.91 1.38
N ASN A 91 -2.64 10.20 1.09
CA ASN A 91 -2.66 11.24 2.12
C ASN A 91 -3.78 11.08 3.16
N LEU A 92 -4.88 10.43 2.79
CA LEU A 92 -6.00 10.11 3.70
C LEU A 92 -5.74 8.89 4.58
N GLN A 93 -4.72 8.07 4.29
CA GLN A 93 -4.48 6.85 5.05
C GLN A 93 -3.90 7.10 6.43
N LYS A 94 -4.19 6.20 7.37
CA LYS A 94 -3.52 6.10 8.66
C LYS A 94 -2.57 4.90 8.65
N PRO A 95 -1.31 5.01 9.09
CA PRO A 95 -0.45 3.85 9.27
C PRO A 95 -0.86 3.01 10.49
N GLY A 96 -0.60 1.69 10.45
CA GLY A 96 -0.73 0.80 11.61
C GLY A 96 -1.84 -0.25 11.50
N PRO A 97 -2.19 -0.94 12.60
CA PRO A 97 -3.11 -2.09 12.58
C PRO A 97 -4.51 -1.82 12.02
N SER A 98 -4.98 -0.58 12.11
CA SER A 98 -6.30 -0.15 11.60
C SER A 98 -6.22 0.59 10.26
N GLY A 99 -5.07 0.56 9.58
CA GLY A 99 -4.89 1.26 8.31
C GLY A 99 -3.85 0.60 7.42
N VAL A 100 -3.00 1.37 6.75
CA VAL A 100 -2.02 0.83 5.80
C VAL A 100 -0.76 0.29 6.49
N ASN A 101 -0.15 -0.73 5.87
CA ASN A 101 1.17 -1.26 6.25
C ASN A 101 2.19 -1.09 5.13
N ILE A 102 2.00 -1.78 4.00
CA ILE A 102 2.90 -1.74 2.85
C ILE A 102 2.12 -1.21 1.66
N ILE A 103 2.64 -0.18 1.00
CA ILE A 103 2.09 0.37 -0.23
C ILE A 103 3.09 0.16 -1.34
N ILE A 104 2.67 -0.45 -2.44
CA ILE A 104 3.50 -0.62 -3.65
C ILE A 104 2.85 0.10 -4.82
N SER A 105 3.68 0.65 -5.73
CA SER A 105 3.24 1.31 -6.95
C SER A 105 4.33 1.20 -8.03
N ASP A 106 3.95 1.36 -9.29
CA ASP A 106 4.88 1.43 -10.43
C ASP A 106 5.35 2.89 -10.65
N PHE A 107 6.50 3.05 -11.33
CA PHE A 107 7.06 4.36 -11.72
C PHE A 107 7.23 5.34 -10.55
N VAL A 108 7.77 4.86 -9.44
CA VAL A 108 7.94 5.61 -8.19
C VAL A 108 8.91 6.80 -8.31
N GLU A 109 9.72 6.83 -9.36
CA GLU A 109 10.68 7.89 -9.68
C GLU A 109 10.04 9.15 -10.27
N LEU A 110 8.79 9.06 -10.71
CA LEU A 110 8.09 10.20 -11.31
C LEU A 110 7.76 11.28 -10.27
N GLN A 111 7.57 12.51 -10.78
CA GLN A 111 7.23 13.68 -9.95
C GLN A 111 8.21 13.86 -8.78
N GLU A 112 9.51 13.76 -9.06
CA GLU A 112 10.57 13.88 -8.05
C GLU A 112 10.37 12.95 -6.84
N TYR A 113 10.02 11.70 -7.10
CA TYR A 113 9.78 10.68 -6.08
C TYR A 113 8.63 11.01 -5.11
N GLN A 114 7.62 11.75 -5.56
CA GLN A 114 6.49 12.18 -4.71
C GLN A 114 5.81 11.01 -4.01
N PHE A 115 5.63 9.87 -4.70
CA PHE A 115 5.05 8.66 -4.11
C PHE A 115 5.84 8.21 -2.87
N CYS A 116 7.17 8.10 -2.99
CA CYS A 116 8.02 7.71 -1.88
C CYS A 116 7.91 8.70 -0.72
N LYS A 117 7.94 10.00 -1.01
CA LYS A 117 7.80 11.06 0.00
C LYS A 117 6.48 10.95 0.76
N ASP A 118 5.35 10.81 0.06
CA ASP A 118 4.02 10.71 0.68
C ASP A 118 3.88 9.46 1.55
N VAL A 119 4.33 8.31 1.05
CA VAL A 119 4.30 7.05 1.82
C VAL A 119 5.19 7.14 3.07
N ILE A 120 6.39 7.73 2.97
CA ILE A 120 7.26 7.95 4.12
C ILE A 120 6.59 8.89 5.14
N ASN A 121 6.02 10.00 4.65
CA ASN A 121 5.38 11.02 5.49
C ASN A 121 4.17 10.50 6.29
N LEU A 122 3.51 9.43 5.84
CA LEU A 122 2.46 8.78 6.64
C LEU A 122 2.95 8.35 8.02
N ASN A 123 4.20 7.90 8.16
CA ASN A 123 4.75 7.47 9.44
C ASN A 123 4.88 8.63 10.45
N LEU A 124 4.93 9.88 9.99
CA LEU A 124 4.91 11.05 10.88
C LEU A 124 3.61 11.15 11.68
N LYS A 125 2.50 10.55 11.19
CA LYS A 125 1.23 10.47 11.93
C LYS A 125 1.37 9.63 13.21
N LEU A 126 2.18 8.56 13.19
CA LEU A 126 2.45 7.74 14.38
C LEU A 126 3.22 8.52 15.45
N LEU A 127 4.21 9.32 15.02
CA LEU A 127 5.00 10.14 15.95
C LEU A 127 4.11 11.18 16.65
N LYS A 128 3.22 11.85 15.91
CA LYS A 128 2.27 12.81 16.47
C LYS A 128 1.34 12.16 17.50
N GLU A 129 0.77 10.99 17.18
CA GLU A 129 -0.09 10.25 18.12
C GLU A 129 0.65 9.87 19.40
N SER A 130 1.91 9.43 19.28
CA SER A 130 2.73 9.09 20.47
C SER A 130 3.03 10.28 21.37
N ILE A 131 3.31 11.46 20.79
CA ILE A 131 3.60 12.68 21.56
C ILE A 131 2.34 13.15 22.31
N ILE A 132 1.18 13.11 21.64
CA ILE A 132 -0.09 13.50 22.25
C ILE A 132 -0.46 12.54 23.39
N GLY A 133 -0.36 11.22 23.17
CA GLY A 133 -0.62 10.21 24.19
C GLY A 133 0.21 10.42 25.46
N ASN A 134 1.51 10.67 25.30
CA ASN A 134 2.42 10.93 26.41
C ASN A 134 2.05 12.20 27.20
N GLN A 135 1.56 13.26 26.55
CA GLN A 135 1.11 14.48 27.23
C GLN A 135 -0.18 14.25 28.02
N THR A 136 -1.15 13.52 27.47
CA THR A 136 -2.40 13.17 28.19
C THR A 136 -2.15 12.28 29.39
N ASP A 137 -1.22 11.33 29.30
CA ASP A 137 -0.86 10.46 30.42
C ASP A 137 -0.12 11.23 31.51
N SER A 138 0.74 12.18 31.13
CA SER A 138 1.44 13.06 32.06
C SER A 138 0.47 13.91 32.89
N HIS A 139 -0.64 14.38 32.29
CA HIS A 139 -1.62 15.21 32.99
C HIS A 139 -2.55 14.42 33.93
N ASN A 140 -2.77 13.13 33.67
CA ASN A 140 -3.61 12.27 34.52
C ASN A 140 -2.89 11.72 35.76
N VAL A 141 -1.56 11.80 35.82
CA VAL A 141 -0.75 11.35 36.98
C VAL A 141 -0.61 12.43 38.06
N ILE A 142 -0.98 13.69 37.77
CA ILE A 142 -0.78 14.85 38.68
C ILE A 142 -2.09 15.28 39.37
N ASN A 143 -3.15 14.46 39.31
CA ASN A 143 -4.42 14.69 40.00
C ASN A 143 -4.77 13.54 40.95
#